data_AF-A0A2E9QHU9-F1
#
_entry.id   AF-A0A2E9QHU9-F1
#
_cell.length_a   1.000
_cell.length_b   1.000
_cell.length_c   1.000
_cell.angle_alpha   90.00
_cell.angle_beta   90.00
_cell.angle_gamma   90.00
#
_symmetry.space_group_name_H-M   'P 1'
#
loop_
_entity.id
_entity.type
_entity.pdbx_description
1 polymer ?
#
loop_
_entity_poly.entity_id
_entity_poly.type
_entity_poly.pdbx_seq_one_letter_code
_entity_poly.pdbx_strand_id
1 'polypeptide(L)'
;MGALKAQQLPQITQYMNNNYAINPAVAGMYDYYQINSTIRNQWVGLNEGPRTSIISIYGKHSSNVGLGGTVYSDVTGPTSRIGGSASYTYAFQITQKIKLALALQAGFTQFKIIKNLRAEYENDPLLKGGDVVEALPDATFGVNLSGNNWYIGAAIPQLLSSELKLMDDDFARIYDTTSQNGKLASHIYIL
;
A
#
# COMPACT_ATOMS: atom_id res chain seq x y z
N MET A 1 -29.50 3.86 -13.41
CA MET A 1 -28.20 3.96 -14.10
C MET A 1 -27.12 4.14 -13.04
N GLY A 2 -26.37 3.08 -12.75
CA GLY A 2 -25.33 3.10 -11.72
C GLY A 2 -24.03 3.63 -12.30
N ALA A 3 -23.54 4.75 -11.79
CA ALA A 3 -22.21 5.22 -12.08
C ALA A 3 -21.21 4.25 -11.45
N LEU A 4 -20.52 3.46 -12.28
CA LEU A 4 -19.34 2.70 -11.86
C LEU A 4 -18.28 3.70 -11.41
N LYS A 5 -18.08 3.81 -10.09
CA LYS A 5 -16.93 4.52 -9.54
C LYS A 5 -15.68 3.70 -9.83
N ALA A 6 -15.09 3.93 -11.00
CA ALA A 6 -13.75 3.45 -11.32
C ALA A 6 -12.73 4.33 -10.59
N GLN A 7 -12.54 4.09 -9.29
CA GLN A 7 -11.27 4.47 -8.66
C GLN A 7 -10.25 3.40 -9.06
N GLN A 8 -9.32 3.77 -9.93
CA GLN A 8 -8.21 2.90 -10.27
C GLN A 8 -7.28 2.82 -9.06
N LEU A 9 -7.40 1.74 -8.29
CA LEU A 9 -6.41 1.38 -7.29
C LEU A 9 -5.07 1.19 -8.00
N PRO A 10 -3.94 1.60 -7.42
CA PRO A 10 -2.63 1.18 -7.90
C PRO A 10 -2.60 -0.36 -7.87
N GLN A 11 -2.73 -0.96 -9.05
CA GLN A 11 -2.72 -2.40 -9.20
C GLN A 11 -1.27 -2.86 -9.03
N ILE A 12 -0.91 -3.32 -7.83
CA ILE A 12 0.37 -4.00 -7.60
C ILE A 12 0.27 -5.37 -8.28
N THR A 13 0.48 -5.39 -9.59
CA THR A 13 0.48 -6.60 -10.42
C THR A 13 1.60 -7.57 -10.06
N GLN A 14 2.51 -7.19 -9.16
CA GLN A 14 3.62 -8.00 -8.66
C GLN A 14 3.39 -8.63 -7.28
N TYR A 15 2.13 -8.80 -6.88
CA TYR A 15 1.76 -9.50 -5.64
C TYR A 15 2.45 -10.88 -5.53
N MET A 16 2.57 -11.61 -6.64
CA MET A 16 3.25 -12.92 -6.68
C MET A 16 4.73 -12.90 -6.28
N ASN A 17 5.42 -11.75 -6.37
CA ASN A 17 6.85 -11.66 -6.12
C ASN A 17 7.18 -11.19 -4.70
N ASN A 18 6.20 -10.70 -3.93
CA ASN A 18 6.41 -10.23 -2.58
C ASN A 18 5.20 -10.55 -1.69
N ASN A 19 5.12 -11.81 -1.25
CA ASN A 19 4.04 -12.28 -0.37
C ASN A 19 3.97 -11.47 0.94
N TYR A 20 5.10 -10.95 1.43
CA TYR A 20 5.14 -10.10 2.62
C TYR A 20 4.47 -8.73 2.40
N ALA A 21 4.53 -8.17 1.19
CA ALA A 21 3.84 -6.93 0.86
C ALA A 21 2.31 -7.08 0.85
N ILE A 22 1.80 -8.30 0.70
CA ILE A 22 0.36 -8.60 0.76
C ILE A 22 -0.05 -8.98 2.19
N ASN A 23 0.68 -9.91 2.81
CA ASN A 23 0.38 -10.44 4.12
C ASN A 23 1.63 -10.39 5.01
N PRO A 24 1.69 -9.47 5.98
CA PRO A 24 2.84 -9.37 6.89
C PRO A 24 3.02 -10.63 7.75
N ALA A 25 1.99 -11.46 7.94
CA ALA A 25 2.06 -12.70 8.71
C ALA A 25 2.98 -13.78 8.10
N VAL A 26 3.41 -13.59 6.84
CA VAL A 26 4.43 -14.42 6.19
C VAL A 26 5.79 -14.31 6.89
N ALA A 27 6.07 -13.21 7.61
CA ALA A 27 7.32 -13.04 8.36
C ALA A 27 7.54 -14.09 9.45
N GLY A 28 6.46 -14.69 9.97
CA GLY A 28 6.52 -15.77 10.96
C GLY A 28 6.63 -17.18 10.36
N MET A 29 6.60 -17.33 9.03
CA MET A 29 6.56 -18.64 8.37
C MET A 29 7.95 -19.28 8.25
N TYR A 30 8.98 -18.46 7.99
CA TYR A 30 10.35 -18.91 7.74
C TYR A 30 11.26 -18.57 8.93
N ASP A 31 12.19 -19.48 9.27
CA ASP A 31 13.15 -19.29 10.38
C ASP A 31 14.40 -18.48 9.97
N TYR A 32 14.31 -17.67 8.91
CA TYR A 32 15.40 -16.81 8.42
C TYR A 32 14.87 -15.45 7.94
N TYR A 33 15.77 -14.47 7.87
CA TYR A 33 15.46 -13.18 7.26
C TYR A 33 15.55 -13.25 5.74
N GLN A 34 14.55 -12.66 5.08
CA GLN A 34 14.46 -12.48 3.64
C GLN A 34 14.53 -11.00 3.32
N ILE A 35 15.27 -10.67 2.26
CA ILE A 35 15.32 -9.33 1.69
C ILE A 35 14.88 -9.46 0.24
N ASN A 36 13.80 -8.78 -0.14
CA ASN A 36 13.32 -8.72 -1.51
C ASN A 36 13.43 -7.29 -2.02
N SER A 37 14.04 -7.11 -3.19
CA SER A 37 14.04 -5.85 -3.92
C SER A 37 13.36 -6.06 -5.25
N THR A 38 12.47 -5.15 -5.61
CA THR A 38 11.71 -5.22 -6.85
C THR A 38 11.72 -3.86 -7.50
N ILE A 39 12.20 -3.79 -8.73
CA ILE A 39 12.22 -2.58 -9.55
C ILE A 39 11.42 -2.87 -10.81
N ARG A 40 10.44 -2.02 -11.11
CA ARG A 40 9.56 -2.14 -12.26
C ARG A 40 9.56 -0.82 -13.02
N ASN A 41 10.06 -0.87 -14.25
CA ASN A 41 9.92 0.20 -15.22
C ASN A 41 8.84 -0.21 -16.21
N GLN A 42 7.84 0.64 -16.40
CA GLN A 42 6.80 0.43 -17.40
C GLN A 42 6.99 1.44 -18.54
N TRP A 43 6.57 1.10 -19.75
CA TRP A 43 6.63 1.99 -20.92
C TRP A 43 8.05 2.46 -21.23
N VAL A 44 8.99 1.50 -21.25
CA VAL A 44 10.41 1.76 -21.52
C VAL A 44 10.54 2.45 -22.89
N GLY A 45 11.11 3.66 -22.92
CA GLY A 45 11.28 4.47 -24.13
C GLY A 45 10.46 5.78 -24.16
N LEU A 46 9.45 5.93 -23.29
CA LEU A 46 8.80 7.22 -23.04
C LEU A 46 9.53 7.98 -21.94
N ASN A 47 9.77 9.27 -22.16
CA ASN A 47 10.30 10.15 -21.11
C ASN A 47 9.25 10.23 -19.99
N GLU A 48 9.66 10.06 -18.72
CA GLU A 48 8.76 9.99 -17.55
C GLU A 48 7.79 8.80 -17.46
N GLY A 49 8.12 7.66 -18.08
CA GLY A 49 7.35 6.40 -17.90
C GLY A 49 7.28 5.94 -16.42
N PRO A 50 6.21 5.21 -16.01
CA PRO A 50 6.01 4.80 -14.63
C PRO A 50 7.15 3.92 -14.08
N ARG A 51 7.63 4.25 -12.87
CA ARG A 51 8.70 3.52 -12.17
C ARG A 51 8.29 3.22 -10.75
N THR A 52 8.36 1.95 -10.38
CA THR A 52 8.05 1.47 -9.03
C THR A 52 9.24 0.70 -8.46
N SER A 53 9.66 1.04 -7.25
CA SER A 53 10.72 0.37 -6.50
C SER A 53 10.20 -0.02 -5.13
N ILE A 54 10.36 -1.29 -4.76
CA ILE A 54 9.94 -1.84 -3.46
C ILE A 54 11.13 -2.57 -2.86
N ILE A 55 11.39 -2.33 -1.58
CA ILE A 55 12.34 -3.09 -0.79
C ILE A 55 11.60 -3.59 0.44
N SER A 56 11.64 -4.90 0.68
CA SER A 56 11.13 -5.51 1.90
C SER A 56 12.20 -6.33 2.59
N ILE A 57 12.18 -6.29 3.93
CA ILE A 57 12.99 -7.14 4.79
C ILE A 57 12.07 -7.72 5.85
N TYR A 58 12.07 -9.04 6.02
CA TYR A 58 11.21 -9.69 6.99
C TYR A 58 11.76 -11.05 7.39
N GLY A 59 11.44 -11.49 8.61
CA GLY A 59 11.81 -12.83 9.05
C GLY A 59 11.60 -13.02 10.54
N LYS A 60 11.88 -14.24 10.98
CA LYS A 60 11.81 -14.61 12.39
C LYS A 60 12.95 -13.98 13.18
N HIS A 61 12.60 -13.21 14.20
CA HIS A 61 13.54 -12.59 15.13
C HIS A 61 13.78 -13.44 16.38
N SER A 62 12.73 -14.09 16.90
CA SER A 62 12.78 -14.96 18.09
C SER A 62 11.85 -16.17 17.93
N SER A 63 11.79 -17.08 18.89
CA SER A 63 11.05 -18.37 18.82
C SER A 63 9.63 -18.25 18.27
N ASN A 64 8.92 -17.18 18.66
CA ASN A 64 7.52 -16.93 18.30
C ASN A 64 7.31 -15.55 17.67
N VAL A 65 8.38 -14.80 17.41
CA VAL A 65 8.27 -13.40 16.96
C VAL A 65 8.95 -13.23 15.62
N GLY A 66 8.22 -12.70 14.65
CA GLY A 66 8.73 -12.21 13.38
C GLY A 66 8.67 -10.70 13.31
N LEU A 67 9.66 -10.09 12.67
CA LEU A 67 9.70 -8.66 12.41
C LEU A 67 9.91 -8.44 10.92
N GLY A 68 9.41 -7.33 10.41
CA GLY A 68 9.75 -6.91 9.08
C GLY A 68 9.41 -5.46 8.81
N GLY A 69 9.76 -5.02 7.60
CA GLY A 69 9.40 -3.72 7.08
C GLY A 69 9.46 -3.69 5.58
N THR A 70 8.76 -2.73 5.01
CA THR A 70 8.79 -2.41 3.58
C THR A 70 8.95 -0.93 3.41
N VAL A 71 9.74 -0.54 2.42
CA VAL A 71 9.74 0.81 1.86
C VAL A 71 9.46 0.70 0.38
N TYR A 72 8.70 1.64 -0.15
CA TYR A 72 8.41 1.69 -1.56
C TYR A 72 8.36 3.11 -2.08
N SER A 73 8.69 3.26 -3.35
CA SER A 73 8.58 4.49 -4.09
C SER A 73 7.96 4.18 -5.44
N ASP A 74 6.93 4.92 -5.79
CA ASP A 74 6.22 4.79 -7.06
C ASP A 74 6.09 6.18 -7.68
N VAL A 75 6.55 6.32 -8.92
CA VAL A 75 6.48 7.56 -9.69
C VAL A 75 5.75 7.26 -10.98
N THR A 76 4.63 7.95 -11.19
CA THR A 76 3.78 7.81 -12.38
C THR A 76 3.44 9.21 -12.90
N GLY A 77 4.21 9.67 -13.89
CA GLY A 77 4.10 11.01 -14.46
C GLY A 77 4.15 12.12 -13.39
N PRO A 78 3.15 13.01 -13.29
CA PRO A 78 3.13 14.11 -12.31
C PRO A 78 2.84 13.66 -10.88
N THR A 79 2.54 12.38 -10.64
CA THR A 79 2.21 11.86 -9.31
C THR A 79 3.34 10.98 -8.78
N SER A 80 3.62 11.12 -7.49
CA SER A 80 4.59 10.27 -6.79
C SER A 80 4.04 9.83 -5.44
N ARG A 81 4.40 8.60 -5.06
CA ARG A 81 4.05 7.98 -3.78
C ARG A 81 5.32 7.44 -3.16
N ILE A 82 5.52 7.72 -1.88
CA ILE A 82 6.57 7.08 -1.10
C ILE A 82 5.95 6.61 0.20
N GLY A 83 6.25 5.39 0.60
CA GLY A 83 5.68 4.82 1.80
C GLY A 83 6.63 3.90 2.51
N GLY A 84 6.39 3.74 3.80
CA GLY A 84 7.16 2.89 4.68
C GLY A 84 6.23 2.25 5.69
N SER A 85 6.53 1.01 6.05
CA SER A 85 5.80 0.32 7.11
C SER A 85 6.67 -0.69 7.82
N ALA A 86 6.38 -0.93 9.09
CA ALA A 86 6.96 -1.98 9.90
C ALA A 86 5.86 -2.94 10.34
N SER A 87 6.20 -4.22 10.46
CA SER A 87 5.28 -5.22 10.97
C SER A 87 5.88 -6.01 12.12
N TYR A 88 4.97 -6.43 13.00
CA TYR A 88 5.22 -7.35 14.09
C TYR A 88 4.33 -8.57 13.89
N THR A 89 4.95 -9.75 13.86
CA THR A 89 4.27 -11.03 13.69
C THR A 89 4.48 -11.89 14.93
N TYR A 90 3.41 -12.49 15.44
CA TYR A 90 3.46 -13.47 16.50
C TYR A 90 2.97 -14.83 16.01
N ALA A 91 3.81 -15.85 16.13
CA ALA A 91 3.55 -17.21 15.68
C ALA A 91 3.24 -18.14 16.86
N PHE A 92 2.02 -18.66 16.89
CA PHE A 92 1.54 -19.70 17.79
C PHE A 92 1.77 -21.07 17.19
N GLN A 93 2.39 -21.95 17.96
CA GLN A 93 2.57 -23.35 17.56
C GLN A 93 1.37 -24.16 18.06
N ILE A 94 0.38 -24.38 17.19
CA ILE A 94 -0.84 -25.14 17.54
C ILE A 94 -0.50 -26.62 17.70
N THR A 95 0.39 -27.13 16.87
CA THR A 95 0.87 -28.52 16.91
C THR A 95 2.32 -28.54 16.43
N GLN A 96 3.05 -29.65 16.62
CA GLN A 96 4.43 -29.81 16.12
C GLN A 96 4.58 -29.50 14.62
N LYS A 97 3.50 -29.66 13.83
CA LYS A 97 3.47 -29.44 12.38
C LYS A 97 2.65 -28.23 11.93
N ILE A 98 1.93 -27.55 12.82
CA ILE A 98 1.00 -26.46 12.44
C ILE A 98 1.35 -25.20 13.23
N LYS A 99 1.56 -24.09 12.50
CA LYS A 99 1.85 -22.76 13.05
C LYS A 99 0.80 -21.76 12.57
N LEU A 100 0.22 -21.01 13.50
CA LEU A 100 -0.65 -19.87 13.23
C LEU A 100 0.12 -18.58 13.52
N ALA A 101 0.31 -17.73 12.52
CA ALA A 101 0.94 -16.43 12.65
C ALA A 101 -0.12 -15.32 12.54
N LEU A 102 -0.10 -14.39 13.49
CA LEU A 102 -0.87 -13.15 13.45
C LEU A 102 0.11 -12.00 13.29
N ALA A 103 -0.20 -11.06 12.41
CA ALA A 103 0.65 -9.90 12.18
C ALA A 103 -0.13 -8.60 12.24
N LEU A 104 0.52 -7.60 12.80
CA LEU A 104 0.09 -6.22 12.72
C LEU A 104 1.19 -5.42 12.05
N GLN A 105 0.82 -4.65 11.05
CA GLN A 105 1.70 -3.76 10.32
C GLN A 105 1.17 -2.34 10.44
N ALA A 106 2.07 -1.40 10.68
CA ALA A 106 1.76 0.02 10.72
C ALA A 106 2.72 0.75 9.80
N GLY A 107 2.22 1.76 9.11
CA GLY A 107 3.00 2.52 8.15
C GLY A 107 2.37 3.84 7.80
N PHE A 108 2.99 4.50 6.83
CA PHE A 108 2.47 5.71 6.25
C PHE A 108 2.79 5.73 4.76
N THR A 109 1.96 6.45 4.01
CA THR A 109 2.14 6.72 2.59
C THR A 109 2.04 8.22 2.39
N GLN A 110 3.09 8.81 1.86
CA GLN A 110 3.07 10.18 1.39
C GLN A 110 2.68 10.21 -0.08
N PHE A 111 1.64 10.96 -0.40
CA PHE A 111 1.19 11.23 -1.74
C PHE A 111 1.63 12.64 -2.15
N LYS A 112 2.27 12.77 -3.32
CA LYS A 112 2.67 14.05 -3.91
C LYS A 112 2.14 14.17 -5.34
N ILE A 113 1.50 15.30 -5.64
CA ILE A 113 1.16 15.71 -7.01
C ILE A 113 1.98 16.95 -7.38
N ILE A 114 2.73 16.87 -8.47
CA ILE A 114 3.41 18.01 -9.10
C ILE A 114 2.44 18.61 -10.13
N LYS A 115 1.90 19.80 -9.83
CA LYS A 115 0.93 20.49 -10.70
C LYS A 115 1.56 21.33 -11.83
N ASN A 116 2.87 21.23 -12.05
CA ASN A 116 3.63 22.08 -12.98
C ASN A 116 3.48 21.75 -14.49
N LEU A 117 2.64 20.78 -14.87
CA LEU A 117 2.37 20.48 -16.28
C LEU A 117 1.97 21.76 -17.02
N ARG A 118 2.77 22.17 -18.02
CA ARG A 118 2.50 23.31 -18.90
C ARG A 118 1.12 23.11 -19.50
N ALA A 119 0.12 23.80 -18.94
CA ALA A 119 -1.25 23.67 -19.39
C ALA A 119 -1.38 24.25 -20.80
N GLU A 120 -2.03 23.51 -21.71
CA GLU A 120 -2.61 24.09 -22.93
C GLU A 120 -3.74 25.08 -22.62
N TYR A 121 -4.25 25.09 -21.38
CA TYR A 121 -5.30 25.97 -20.90
C TYR A 121 -4.87 26.72 -19.64
N GLU A 122 -4.51 27.99 -19.80
CA GLU A 122 -3.96 28.90 -18.78
C GLU A 122 -4.93 29.25 -17.63
N ASN A 123 -6.16 28.73 -17.64
CA ASN A 123 -7.26 29.15 -16.75
C ASN A 123 -7.98 28.03 -15.99
N ASP A 124 -7.41 26.81 -15.88
CA ASP A 124 -8.03 25.76 -15.05
C ASP A 124 -7.79 26.02 -13.54
N PRO A 125 -8.84 26.27 -12.73
CA PRO A 125 -8.71 26.47 -11.29
C PRO A 125 -8.14 25.26 -10.54
N LEU A 126 -8.23 24.04 -11.09
CA LEU A 126 -7.70 22.81 -10.47
C LEU A 126 -6.16 22.75 -10.50
N LEU A 127 -5.54 23.47 -11.45
CA LEU A 127 -4.09 23.61 -11.59
C LEU A 127 -3.52 24.81 -10.82
N LYS A 128 -4.38 25.67 -10.24
CA LYS A 128 -3.96 26.79 -9.39
C LYS A 128 -3.74 26.30 -7.95
N GLY A 129 -2.48 26.03 -7.60
CA GLY A 129 -2.07 25.67 -6.24
C GLY A 129 -0.69 25.00 -6.22
N GLY A 130 0.03 25.12 -5.09
CA GLY A 130 1.34 24.48 -4.90
C GLY A 130 1.27 22.94 -4.87
N ASP A 131 2.44 22.30 -4.76
CA ASP A 131 2.54 20.85 -4.56
C ASP A 131 1.61 20.38 -3.43
N VAL A 132 0.71 19.45 -3.73
CA VAL A 132 -0.12 18.81 -2.70
C VAL A 132 0.69 17.66 -2.13
N VAL A 133 1.04 17.75 -0.85
CA VAL A 133 1.75 16.71 -0.11
C VAL A 133 0.87 16.29 1.07
N GLU A 134 0.41 15.04 1.05
CA GLU A 134 -0.45 14.49 2.09
C GLU A 134 0.17 13.21 2.63
N ALA A 135 0.26 13.09 3.96
CA ALA A 135 0.77 11.90 4.63
C ALA A 135 -0.39 11.11 5.24
N LEU A 136 -0.54 9.87 4.81
CA LEU A 136 -1.65 9.00 5.16
C LEU A 136 -1.13 7.87 6.03
N PRO A 137 -1.48 7.81 7.32
CA PRO A 137 -1.17 6.65 8.15
C PRO A 137 -1.99 5.45 7.68
N ASP A 138 -1.40 4.25 7.76
CA ASP A 138 -2.04 2.99 7.39
C ASP A 138 -1.71 1.92 8.44
N ALA A 139 -2.64 0.99 8.64
CA ALA A 139 -2.40 -0.23 9.38
C ALA A 139 -3.00 -1.43 8.65
N THR A 140 -2.29 -2.55 8.69
CA THR A 140 -2.70 -3.82 8.07
C THR A 140 -2.67 -4.92 9.11
N PHE A 141 -3.70 -5.76 9.13
CA PHE A 141 -3.72 -6.97 9.93
C PHE A 141 -3.60 -8.21 9.02
N GLY A 142 -2.75 -9.15 9.40
CA GLY A 142 -2.49 -10.37 8.66
C GLY A 142 -2.65 -11.60 9.52
N VAL A 143 -3.13 -12.67 8.92
CA VAL A 143 -3.21 -14.01 9.51
C VAL A 143 -2.61 -15.00 8.53
N ASN A 144 -1.84 -15.96 9.01
CA ASN A 144 -1.29 -17.03 8.20
C ASN A 144 -1.28 -18.34 8.97
N LEU A 145 -1.83 -19.39 8.40
CA LEU A 145 -1.78 -20.75 8.92
C LEU A 145 -0.85 -21.57 8.03
N SER A 146 0.17 -22.19 8.61
CA SER A 146 1.19 -22.94 7.86
C SER A 146 1.39 -24.34 8.42
N GLY A 147 1.51 -25.30 7.50
CA GLY A 147 1.90 -26.69 7.75
C GLY A 147 3.20 -27.05 7.03
N ASN A 148 3.57 -28.34 7.01
CA ASN A 148 4.84 -28.79 6.41
C ASN A 148 4.98 -28.49 4.90
N ASN A 149 3.86 -28.46 4.15
CA ASN A 149 3.86 -28.33 2.68
C ASN A 149 2.75 -27.41 2.16
N TRP A 150 2.05 -26.71 3.04
CA TRP A 150 0.93 -25.84 2.66
C TRP A 150 0.90 -24.63 3.60
N TYR A 151 0.38 -23.52 3.10
CA TYR A 151 0.05 -22.35 3.90
C TYR A 151 -1.24 -21.73 3.36
N ILE A 152 -1.98 -21.06 4.24
CA ILE A 152 -3.20 -20.33 3.91
C ILE A 152 -3.12 -18.99 4.66
N GLY A 153 -3.23 -17.90 3.92
CA GLY A 153 -3.12 -16.55 4.46
C GLY A 153 -4.33 -15.69 4.18
N ALA A 154 -4.66 -14.81 5.11
CA ALA A 154 -5.61 -13.72 4.90
C ALA A 154 -5.03 -12.40 5.41
N ALA A 155 -5.27 -11.30 4.69
CA ALA A 155 -4.84 -9.98 5.13
C ALA A 155 -5.94 -8.93 4.91
N ILE A 156 -6.07 -8.01 5.85
CA ILE A 156 -6.96 -6.85 5.83
C ILE A 156 -6.08 -5.59 5.86
N PRO A 157 -5.69 -5.04 4.69
CA PRO A 157 -5.05 -3.72 4.58
C PRO A 157 -6.00 -2.58 4.96
N GLN A 158 -5.44 -1.39 5.17
CA GLN A 158 -6.20 -0.13 5.29
C GLN A 158 -7.22 -0.12 6.43
N LEU A 159 -6.81 -0.64 7.59
CA LEU A 159 -7.58 -0.55 8.83
C LEU A 159 -7.78 0.90 9.26
N LEU A 160 -6.77 1.74 9.03
CA LEU A 160 -6.88 3.18 9.15
C LEU A 160 -7.46 3.69 7.84
N SER A 161 -8.79 3.76 7.75
CA SER A 161 -9.47 4.37 6.61
C SER A 161 -9.25 5.89 6.62
N SER A 162 -8.04 6.34 6.28
CA SER A 162 -7.74 7.76 6.14
C SER A 162 -8.54 8.36 5.00
N GLU A 163 -9.27 9.43 5.29
CA GLU A 163 -9.97 10.22 4.28
C GLU A 163 -8.95 11.07 3.53
N LEU A 164 -8.89 10.87 2.22
CA LEU A 164 -8.04 11.66 1.33
C LEU A 164 -8.70 13.02 1.10
N LYS A 165 -8.25 14.07 1.81
CA LYS A 165 -8.82 15.42 1.64
C LYS A 165 -8.01 16.20 0.60
N LEU A 166 -8.28 15.92 -0.67
CA LEU A 166 -7.58 16.55 -1.79
C LEU A 166 -8.07 17.97 -2.15
N MET A 167 -9.03 18.53 -1.40
CA MET A 167 -9.71 19.79 -1.76
C MET A 167 -9.85 20.70 -0.53
N ASP A 168 -9.51 21.98 -0.71
CA ASP A 168 -9.64 23.03 0.30
C ASP A 168 -11.13 23.28 0.60
N ASP A 169 -11.49 23.36 1.88
CA ASP A 169 -12.90 23.41 2.35
C ASP A 169 -13.68 24.62 1.77
N ASP A 170 -13.00 25.69 1.36
CA ASP A 170 -13.60 26.89 0.76
C ASP A 170 -14.03 26.69 -0.70
N PHE A 171 -13.37 25.81 -1.46
CA PHE A 171 -13.78 25.48 -2.84
C PHE A 171 -14.93 24.47 -2.90
N ALA A 172 -15.05 23.61 -1.89
CA ALA A 172 -16.13 22.64 -1.80
C ALA A 172 -17.50 23.29 -1.53
N ARG A 173 -17.56 24.38 -0.74
CA ARG A 173 -18.84 25.06 -0.42
C ARG A 173 -19.54 25.71 -1.62
N ILE A 174 -18.81 26.04 -2.68
CA ILE A 174 -19.36 26.81 -3.81
C ILE A 174 -19.97 25.90 -4.90
N TYR A 175 -19.62 24.60 -4.93
CA TYR A 175 -20.02 23.68 -6.02
C TYR A 175 -20.67 22.36 -5.56
N ASP A 176 -21.00 22.20 -4.27
CA ASP A 176 -21.48 20.91 -3.75
C ASP A 176 -22.98 20.63 -4.06
N THR A 177 -23.22 19.73 -5.02
CA THR A 177 -24.42 18.86 -5.04
C THR A 177 -24.06 17.38 -5.00
N THR A 178 -22.80 17.02 -4.75
CA THR A 178 -22.38 15.62 -4.58
C THR A 178 -21.07 15.53 -3.81
N SER A 179 -21.16 15.63 -2.48
CA SER A 179 -20.10 15.28 -1.55
C SER A 179 -19.57 13.88 -1.86
N GLN A 180 -18.43 13.79 -2.55
CA GLN A 180 -17.71 12.55 -2.74
C GLN A 180 -16.69 12.39 -1.60
N ASN A 181 -17.15 11.84 -0.48
CA ASN A 181 -16.26 11.38 0.58
C ASN A 181 -15.27 10.35 0.00
N GLY A 182 -13.98 10.70 -0.05
CA GLY A 182 -12.88 9.88 -0.55
C GLY A 182 -12.34 8.91 0.50
N LYS A 183 -13.20 8.06 1.06
CA LYS A 183 -12.79 7.02 2.01
C LYS A 183 -12.09 5.89 1.25
N LEU A 184 -10.88 5.53 1.67
CA LEU A 184 -10.20 4.32 1.18
C LEU A 184 -10.99 3.08 1.64
N ALA A 185 -11.39 2.24 0.68
CA ALA A 185 -12.12 1.00 0.96
C ALA A 185 -11.17 -0.06 1.53
N SER A 186 -11.60 -0.78 2.58
CA SER A 186 -10.87 -1.95 3.08
C SER A 186 -10.98 -3.11 2.09
N HIS A 187 -9.88 -3.83 1.89
CA HIS A 187 -9.80 -4.97 0.98
C HIS A 187 -9.45 -6.23 1.76
N ILE A 188 -9.75 -7.41 1.20
CA ILE A 188 -9.39 -8.71 1.79
C ILE A 188 -8.59 -9.46 0.73
N TYR A 189 -7.36 -9.87 1.09
CA TYR A 189 -6.55 -10.76 0.27
C TYR A 189 -6.58 -12.16 0.86
N ILE A 190 -6.82 -13.18 0.01
CA ILE A 190 -6.75 -14.60 0.36
C ILE A 190 -5.60 -15.20 -0.46
N LEU A 191 -4.66 -15.86 0.22
CA LEU A 191 -3.47 -16.49 -0.36
C LEU A 191 -3.39 -17.97 0.03
#